data_AF-A0AAU7W9B9-F1
#
_entry.id   AF-A0AAU7W9B9-F1
#
_cell.length_a   1.000
_cell.length_b   1.000
_cell.length_c   1.000
_cell.angle_alpha   90.00
_cell.angle_beta   90.00
_cell.angle_gamma   90.00
#
_symmetry.space_group_name_H-M   'P 1'
#
loop_
_entity.id
_entity.type
_entity.pdbx_description
1 polymer ?
#
loop_
_entity_poly.entity_id
_entity_poly.type
_entity_poly.pdbx_seq_one_letter_code
_entity_poly.pdbx_strand_id
1 'polypeptide(L)'
;MSVTDAFNTFQEVVNADITSVREARARRDLFKNAFGAEDDVKEVVASGSLARGTHKDPIHDVDVIVVFDQDAHPDWGTPGDSAADALNYTRERVNTLLGSTNGTYDKAVRLARWRNHAVKCFLDDPDDPNAFTVDAMPALRRDGKLLIPEALSEDWVSCDPEFLIAEVAKRHAAWNKFAGTVRMLKWWAAEQDTKIKSLVMEVLALDFLPTDVNQPAAIKQFFVSACYYIEGGNEVVDPAYLCGPIQPDVDYGELVECLRAARDNAIKAFQAQANNDTGSAIKYWGEVFGDDFPKPPASTANPAPAILPATPRPVKDTPQG
;
A
#
# COMPACT_ATOMS: atom_id res chain seq x y z
N MET A 1 -27.33 6.65 4.57
CA MET A 1 -25.92 6.25 4.65
C MET A 1 -25.23 7.21 5.60
N SER A 2 -24.61 6.72 6.66
CA SER A 2 -23.75 7.50 7.55
C SER A 2 -22.32 7.56 6.99
N VAL A 3 -21.47 8.44 7.53
CA VAL A 3 -20.03 8.44 7.21
C VAL A 3 -19.39 7.09 7.54
N THR A 4 -19.77 6.47 8.66
CA THR A 4 -19.23 5.15 9.03
C THR A 4 -19.63 4.07 8.02
N ASP A 5 -20.88 4.10 7.52
CA ASP A 5 -21.31 3.17 6.48
C ASP A 5 -20.52 3.38 5.18
N ALA A 6 -20.28 4.63 4.79
CA ALA A 6 -19.48 4.95 3.61
C ALA A 6 -18.04 4.40 3.72
N PHE A 7 -17.41 4.54 4.88
CA PHE A 7 -16.09 3.93 5.12
C PHE A 7 -16.12 2.40 5.12
N ASN A 8 -17.17 1.78 5.65
CA ASN A 8 -17.29 0.32 5.61
C ASN A 8 -17.44 -0.18 4.16
N THR A 9 -18.25 0.50 3.34
CA THR A 9 -18.37 0.18 1.91
C THR A 9 -17.06 0.41 1.17
N PHE A 10 -16.37 1.52 1.42
CA PHE A 10 -15.05 1.75 0.82
C PHE A 10 -14.01 0.72 1.28
N GLN A 11 -14.11 0.24 2.52
CA GLN A 11 -13.26 -0.84 3.02
C GLN A 11 -13.44 -2.13 2.20
N GLU A 12 -14.65 -2.44 1.74
CA GLU A 12 -14.94 -3.58 0.86
C GLU A 12 -14.30 -3.39 -0.52
N VAL A 13 -14.26 -2.17 -1.06
CA VAL A 13 -13.61 -1.86 -2.34
C VAL A 13 -12.10 -2.07 -2.28
N VAL A 14 -11.43 -1.56 -1.24
CA VAL A 14 -9.96 -1.63 -1.15
C VAL A 14 -9.44 -3.00 -0.69
N ASN A 15 -10.32 -3.84 -0.13
CA ASN A 15 -9.96 -5.19 0.32
C ASN A 15 -9.98 -6.14 -0.88
N ALA A 16 -8.86 -6.81 -1.12
CA ALA A 16 -8.83 -7.91 -2.07
C ALA A 16 -9.79 -9.03 -1.65
N ASP A 17 -10.45 -9.65 -2.62
CA ASP A 17 -11.31 -10.80 -2.38
C ASP A 17 -10.52 -11.95 -1.72
N ILE A 18 -11.19 -12.69 -0.83
CA ILE A 18 -10.53 -13.78 -0.10
C ILE A 18 -9.98 -14.88 -1.02
N THR A 19 -10.57 -15.08 -2.19
CA THR A 19 -10.06 -16.02 -3.19
C THR A 19 -8.75 -15.52 -3.80
N SER A 20 -8.66 -14.24 -4.16
CA SER A 20 -7.42 -13.58 -4.62
C SER A 20 -6.32 -13.65 -3.56
N VAL A 21 -6.65 -13.44 -2.28
CA VAL A 21 -5.68 -13.57 -1.17
C VAL A 21 -5.17 -15.01 -1.03
N ARG A 22 -6.05 -16.01 -1.16
CA ARG A 22 -5.67 -17.43 -1.10
C ARG A 22 -4.80 -17.81 -2.29
N GLU A 23 -5.13 -17.34 -3.49
CA GLU A 23 -4.34 -17.58 -4.69
C GLU A 23 -2.95 -16.93 -4.57
N ALA A 24 -2.88 -15.67 -4.13
CA ALA A 24 -1.61 -14.97 -3.92
C ALA A 24 -0.70 -15.72 -2.92
N ARG A 25 -1.28 -16.25 -1.83
CA ARG A 25 -0.57 -17.10 -0.87
C ARG A 25 -0.10 -18.42 -1.49
N ALA A 26 -0.96 -19.09 -2.25
CA ALA A 26 -0.60 -20.35 -2.93
C ALA A 26 0.55 -20.14 -3.93
N ARG A 27 0.48 -19.08 -4.75
CA ARG A 27 1.54 -18.70 -5.70
C ARG A 27 2.87 -18.36 -4.99
N ARG A 28 2.83 -17.65 -3.86
CA ARG A 28 4.00 -17.43 -3.00
C ARG A 28 4.55 -18.74 -2.41
N ASP A 29 3.66 -19.58 -1.88
CA ASP A 29 4.04 -20.81 -1.18
C ASP A 29 4.66 -21.85 -2.13
N LEU A 30 4.39 -21.74 -3.43
CA LEU A 30 5.11 -22.50 -4.45
C LEU A 30 6.63 -22.24 -4.39
N PHE A 31 7.04 -20.97 -4.30
CA PHE A 31 8.45 -20.59 -4.16
C PHE A 31 9.01 -21.05 -2.82
N LYS A 32 8.23 -20.86 -1.75
CA LYS A 32 8.61 -21.31 -0.40
C LYS A 32 8.94 -22.80 -0.36
N ASN A 33 8.08 -23.63 -0.96
CA ASN A 33 8.25 -25.07 -0.93
C ASN A 33 9.37 -25.54 -1.88
N ALA A 34 9.48 -24.92 -3.06
CA ALA A 34 10.53 -25.27 -4.02
C ALA A 34 11.93 -24.94 -3.49
N PHE A 35 12.15 -23.71 -3.01
CA PHE A 35 13.45 -23.32 -2.45
C PHE A 35 13.72 -23.95 -1.09
N GLY A 36 12.70 -24.21 -0.27
CA GLY A 36 12.86 -24.84 1.04
C GLY A 36 13.35 -26.31 0.99
N ALA A 37 13.44 -26.91 -0.21
CA ALA A 37 13.98 -28.24 -0.41
C ALA A 37 15.44 -28.24 -0.92
N GLU A 38 16.00 -27.07 -1.25
CA GLU A 38 17.39 -26.94 -1.71
C GLU A 38 18.36 -27.02 -0.53
N ASP A 39 19.53 -27.61 -0.76
CA ASP A 39 20.56 -27.87 0.26
C ASP A 39 21.34 -26.62 0.68
N ASP A 40 21.41 -25.62 -0.20
CA ASP A 40 22.04 -24.32 0.03
C ASP A 40 21.10 -23.23 0.56
N VAL A 41 19.84 -23.58 0.88
CA VAL A 41 18.83 -22.65 1.43
C VAL A 41 18.61 -22.97 2.91
N LYS A 42 18.82 -21.97 3.78
CA LYS A 42 18.56 -22.11 5.22
C LYS A 42 17.10 -21.90 5.57
N GLU A 43 16.46 -20.92 4.95
CA GLU A 43 15.06 -20.61 5.19
C GLU A 43 14.43 -19.83 4.03
N VAL A 44 13.10 -19.88 3.93
CA VAL A 44 12.34 -19.06 3.00
C VAL A 44 11.23 -18.34 3.75
N VAL A 45 11.30 -17.01 3.76
CA VAL A 45 10.42 -16.13 4.53
C VAL A 45 9.40 -15.47 3.61
N ALA A 46 8.12 -15.53 3.99
CA ALA A 46 7.08 -14.75 3.33
C ALA A 46 7.23 -13.28 3.73
N SER A 47 7.28 -12.38 2.75
CA SER A 47 7.52 -10.96 3.01
C SER A 47 6.45 -10.08 2.35
N GLY A 48 6.71 -8.78 2.30
CA GLY A 48 5.90 -7.85 1.54
C GLY A 48 4.59 -7.48 2.20
N SER A 49 3.78 -6.74 1.44
CA SER A 49 2.47 -6.28 1.90
C SER A 49 1.50 -7.44 2.16
N LEU A 50 1.69 -8.59 1.49
CA LEU A 50 0.89 -9.79 1.74
C LEU A 50 1.17 -10.38 3.13
N ALA A 51 2.45 -10.50 3.54
CA ALA A 51 2.81 -10.98 4.87
C ALA A 51 2.31 -10.05 5.99
N ARG A 52 2.29 -8.74 5.72
CA ARG A 52 1.78 -7.70 6.64
C ARG A 52 0.27 -7.57 6.65
N GLY A 53 -0.41 -8.21 5.69
CA GLY A 53 -1.85 -8.07 5.50
C GLY A 53 -2.27 -6.68 5.04
N THR A 54 -1.39 -5.89 4.42
CA THR A 54 -1.63 -4.50 3.97
C THR A 54 -1.63 -4.36 2.43
N HIS A 55 -1.70 -5.47 1.69
CA HIS A 55 -1.85 -5.51 0.23
C HIS A 55 -3.18 -4.88 -0.20
N LYS A 56 -3.19 -4.05 -1.25
CA LYS A 56 -4.44 -3.51 -1.82
C LYS A 56 -4.98 -4.43 -2.92
N ASP A 57 -6.25 -4.29 -3.25
CA ASP A 57 -6.79 -4.87 -4.49
C ASP A 57 -6.33 -4.05 -5.72
N PRO A 58 -6.11 -4.69 -6.88
CA PRO A 58 -5.80 -6.11 -7.06
C PRO A 58 -4.39 -6.49 -6.53
N ILE A 59 -4.20 -7.77 -6.19
CA ILE A 59 -2.90 -8.33 -5.79
C ILE A 59 -2.16 -8.82 -7.03
N HIS A 60 -1.11 -8.13 -7.45
CA HIS A 60 -0.28 -8.50 -8.62
C HIS A 60 1.16 -8.87 -8.28
N ASP A 61 1.59 -8.63 -7.06
CA ASP A 61 2.95 -8.88 -6.61
C ASP A 61 2.97 -9.42 -5.18
N VAL A 62 3.82 -10.42 -4.96
CA VAL A 62 4.07 -10.98 -3.63
C VAL A 62 5.56 -11.24 -3.47
N ASP A 63 6.05 -11.06 -2.25
CA ASP A 63 7.48 -11.13 -1.95
C ASP A 63 7.83 -12.41 -1.18
N VAL A 64 8.93 -13.03 -1.58
CA VAL A 64 9.61 -14.09 -0.81
C VAL A 64 11.08 -13.74 -0.62
N ILE A 65 11.59 -14.02 0.57
CA ILE A 65 13.01 -13.88 0.88
C ILE A 65 13.59 -15.29 0.94
N VAL A 66 14.58 -15.57 0.11
CA VAL A 66 15.30 -16.84 0.10
C VAL A 66 16.62 -16.60 0.80
N VAL A 67 16.77 -17.12 2.01
CA VAL A 67 18.00 -16.96 2.78
C VAL A 67 18.91 -18.13 2.48
N PHE A 68 20.01 -17.85 1.79
CA PHE A 68 21.00 -18.83 1.41
C PHE A 68 22.01 -19.08 2.53
N ASP A 69 22.61 -20.26 2.50
CA ASP A 69 23.71 -20.62 3.37
C ASP A 69 24.99 -19.90 2.94
N GLN A 70 25.51 -19.02 3.80
CA GLN A 70 26.76 -18.30 3.54
C GLN A 70 27.93 -19.25 3.31
N ASP A 71 27.95 -20.42 3.96
CA ASP A 71 29.04 -21.39 3.80
C ASP A 71 29.03 -22.06 2.42
N ALA A 72 27.84 -22.16 1.78
CA ALA A 72 27.70 -22.65 0.42
C ALA A 72 28.04 -21.56 -0.63
N HIS A 73 27.95 -20.29 -0.23
CA HIS A 73 28.19 -19.11 -1.06
C HIS A 73 29.19 -18.15 -0.41
N PRO A 74 30.46 -18.54 -0.23
CA PRO A 74 31.42 -17.81 0.61
C PRO A 74 31.76 -16.40 0.10
N ASP A 75 31.63 -16.16 -1.20
CA ASP A 75 31.93 -14.87 -1.83
C ASP A 75 30.73 -13.89 -1.77
N TRP A 76 29.53 -14.34 -1.38
CA TRP A 76 28.38 -13.45 -1.28
C TRP A 76 28.47 -12.53 -0.05
N GLY A 77 27.91 -11.33 -0.18
CA GLY A 77 27.96 -10.31 0.88
C GLY A 77 29.24 -9.47 0.85
N THR A 78 30.01 -9.53 -0.25
CA THR A 78 31.15 -8.64 -0.52
C THR A 78 30.82 -7.68 -1.66
N PRO A 79 31.30 -6.43 -1.65
CA PRO A 79 31.15 -5.53 -2.80
C PRO A 79 31.73 -6.10 -4.10
N GLY A 80 31.24 -5.61 -5.23
CA GLY A 80 31.56 -6.05 -6.59
C GLY A 80 30.52 -7.00 -7.18
N ASP A 81 30.97 -7.98 -7.96
CA ASP A 81 30.11 -8.85 -8.77
C ASP A 81 29.17 -9.75 -7.95
N SER A 82 29.49 -10.01 -6.67
CA SER A 82 28.76 -10.99 -5.84
C SER A 82 27.27 -10.67 -5.68
N ALA A 83 26.89 -9.39 -5.74
CA ALA A 83 25.49 -8.96 -5.71
C ALA A 83 24.72 -9.42 -6.95
N ALA A 84 25.31 -9.24 -8.14
CA ALA A 84 24.75 -9.71 -9.40
C ALA A 84 24.79 -11.24 -9.50
N ASP A 85 25.84 -11.88 -8.97
CA ASP A 85 25.97 -13.34 -8.92
C ASP A 85 24.85 -13.97 -8.08
N ALA A 86 24.53 -13.41 -6.91
CA ALA A 86 23.43 -13.90 -6.07
C ALA A 86 22.06 -13.80 -6.77
N LEU A 87 21.83 -12.70 -7.49
CA LEU A 87 20.61 -12.50 -8.28
C LEU A 87 20.54 -13.45 -9.49
N ASN A 88 21.65 -13.64 -10.19
CA ASN A 88 21.73 -14.57 -11.32
C ASN A 88 21.53 -16.02 -10.86
N TYR A 89 22.17 -16.43 -9.78
CA TYR A 89 22.02 -17.75 -9.17
C TYR A 89 20.56 -17.99 -8.78
N THR A 90 19.94 -17.04 -8.07
CA THR A 90 18.52 -17.14 -7.70
C THR A 90 17.63 -17.27 -8.93
N ARG A 91 17.88 -16.49 -9.98
CA ARG A 91 17.13 -16.55 -11.24
C ARG A 91 17.28 -17.90 -11.94
N GLU A 92 18.49 -18.45 -12.01
CA GLU A 92 18.75 -19.76 -12.58
C GLU A 92 18.07 -20.87 -11.77
N ARG A 93 18.06 -20.72 -10.44
CA ARG A 93 17.36 -21.64 -9.55
C ARG A 93 15.85 -21.59 -9.73
N VAL A 94 15.26 -20.39 -9.85
CA VAL A 94 13.84 -20.21 -10.24
C VAL A 94 13.56 -20.93 -11.55
N ASN A 95 14.37 -20.73 -12.59
CA ASN A 95 14.16 -21.39 -13.89
C ASN A 95 14.25 -22.91 -13.80
N THR A 96 15.18 -23.43 -12.99
CA THR A 96 15.38 -24.87 -12.79
C THR A 96 14.24 -25.51 -12.01
N LEU A 97 13.78 -24.86 -10.92
CA LEU A 97 12.76 -25.41 -10.05
C LEU A 97 11.35 -25.19 -10.59
N LEU A 98 11.08 -23.99 -11.12
CA LEU A 98 9.73 -23.47 -11.36
C LEU A 98 9.48 -23.04 -12.82
N GLY A 99 10.50 -23.06 -13.68
CA GLY A 99 10.38 -22.58 -15.05
C GLY A 99 9.37 -23.36 -15.89
N SER A 100 8.55 -22.68 -16.67
CA SER A 100 7.45 -23.27 -17.46
C SER A 100 7.89 -24.37 -18.43
N THR A 101 9.13 -24.29 -18.93
CA THR A 101 9.71 -25.28 -19.85
C THR A 101 10.40 -26.44 -19.11
N ASN A 102 11.25 -26.11 -18.13
CA ASN A 102 12.25 -27.04 -17.57
C ASN A 102 12.10 -27.30 -16.06
N GLY A 103 11.08 -26.75 -15.41
CA GLY A 103 10.88 -26.80 -13.98
C GLY A 103 10.79 -28.22 -13.43
N THR A 104 11.60 -28.51 -12.41
CA THR A 104 11.69 -29.82 -11.75
C THR A 104 10.72 -29.98 -10.58
N TYR A 105 10.32 -28.89 -9.94
CA TYR A 105 9.32 -28.86 -8.86
C TYR A 105 7.92 -28.56 -9.41
N ASP A 106 7.80 -27.52 -10.24
CA ASP A 106 6.57 -27.13 -10.94
C ASP A 106 6.93 -26.33 -12.22
N LYS A 107 5.95 -25.99 -13.06
CA LYS A 107 6.11 -25.28 -14.34
C LYS A 107 5.30 -23.98 -14.36
N ALA A 108 5.40 -23.19 -13.30
CA ALA A 108 4.56 -22.01 -13.09
C ALA A 108 5.19 -20.70 -13.60
N VAL A 109 6.52 -20.57 -13.59
CA VAL A 109 7.21 -19.31 -13.90
C VAL A 109 7.50 -19.22 -15.39
N ARG A 110 6.86 -18.27 -16.07
CA ARG A 110 7.03 -18.03 -17.51
C ARG A 110 8.30 -17.25 -17.83
N LEU A 111 8.70 -16.36 -16.93
CA LEU A 111 9.86 -15.49 -17.10
C LEU A 111 10.42 -15.07 -15.74
N ALA A 112 11.74 -15.14 -15.57
CA ALA A 112 12.44 -14.61 -14.40
C ALA A 112 13.48 -13.57 -14.84
N ARG A 113 13.41 -12.36 -14.27
CA ARG A 113 14.36 -11.26 -14.52
C ARG A 113 14.72 -10.60 -13.21
N TRP A 114 16.00 -10.45 -12.92
CA TRP A 114 16.41 -9.74 -11.72
C TRP A 114 16.31 -8.22 -11.88
N ARG A 115 16.05 -7.57 -10.75
CA ARG A 115 16.03 -6.12 -10.50
C ARG A 115 17.07 -5.83 -9.40
N ASN A 116 17.16 -4.59 -8.94
CA ASN A 116 18.21 -4.16 -8.00
C ASN A 116 18.47 -5.11 -6.81
N HIS A 117 17.40 -5.66 -6.22
CA HIS A 117 17.50 -6.50 -5.01
C HIS A 117 16.86 -7.90 -5.13
N ALA A 118 16.06 -8.16 -6.16
CA ALA A 118 15.23 -9.36 -6.23
C ALA A 118 15.05 -9.85 -7.66
N VAL A 119 14.72 -11.14 -7.79
CA VAL A 119 14.31 -11.76 -9.05
C VAL A 119 12.81 -11.64 -9.21
N LYS A 120 12.38 -10.81 -10.16
CA LYS A 120 10.97 -10.69 -10.53
C LYS A 120 10.55 -11.85 -11.42
N CYS A 121 9.63 -12.66 -10.92
CA CYS A 121 9.19 -13.90 -11.55
C CYS A 121 7.74 -13.78 -12.01
N PHE A 122 7.50 -13.82 -13.31
CA PHE A 122 6.18 -13.73 -13.92
C PHE A 122 5.53 -15.10 -13.98
N LEU A 123 4.35 -15.23 -13.36
CA LEU A 123 3.55 -16.46 -13.41
C LEU A 123 2.49 -16.38 -14.52
N ASP A 124 2.00 -15.17 -14.78
CA ASP A 124 1.12 -14.85 -15.91
C ASP A 124 1.93 -14.33 -17.11
N ASP A 125 1.25 -13.94 -18.17
CA ASP A 125 1.86 -13.38 -19.38
C ASP A 125 2.71 -12.15 -19.05
N PRO A 126 4.04 -12.14 -19.29
CA PRO A 126 4.89 -11.00 -18.96
C PRO A 126 4.59 -9.72 -19.74
N ASP A 127 3.82 -9.80 -20.83
CA ASP A 127 3.37 -8.63 -21.59
C ASP A 127 2.03 -8.06 -21.05
N ASP A 128 1.37 -8.75 -20.11
CA ASP A 128 0.20 -8.22 -19.40
C ASP A 128 0.64 -7.18 -18.36
N PRO A 129 0.16 -5.92 -18.41
CA PRO A 129 0.47 -4.92 -17.39
C PRO A 129 0.02 -5.31 -15.98
N ASN A 130 -0.92 -6.25 -15.86
CA ASN A 130 -1.47 -6.76 -14.60
C ASN A 130 -0.97 -8.18 -14.28
N ALA A 131 0.11 -8.63 -14.94
CA ALA A 131 0.66 -9.95 -14.71
C ALA A 131 0.99 -10.18 -13.22
N PHE A 132 0.54 -11.32 -12.68
CA PHE A 132 0.94 -11.69 -11.33
C PHE A 132 2.42 -12.09 -11.29
N THR A 133 3.13 -11.56 -10.31
CA THR A 133 4.56 -11.75 -10.11
C THR A 133 4.89 -12.17 -8.68
N VAL A 134 5.97 -12.94 -8.54
CA VAL A 134 6.61 -13.20 -7.26
C VAL A 134 8.01 -12.60 -7.31
N ASP A 135 8.32 -11.69 -6.39
CA ASP A 135 9.65 -11.14 -6.24
C ASP A 135 10.43 -12.02 -5.24
N ALA A 136 11.41 -12.78 -5.76
CA ALA A 136 12.28 -13.66 -4.99
C ALA A 136 13.60 -12.96 -4.67
N MET A 137 13.75 -12.51 -3.43
CA MET A 137 14.91 -11.77 -2.95
C MET A 137 15.93 -12.72 -2.31
N PRO A 138 17.11 -12.94 -2.91
CA PRO A 138 18.21 -13.61 -2.21
C PRO A 138 18.65 -12.78 -1.01
N ALA A 139 18.98 -13.47 0.07
CA ALA A 139 19.53 -12.84 1.26
C ALA A 139 20.53 -13.77 1.95
N LEU A 140 21.37 -13.16 2.78
CA LEU A 140 22.19 -13.83 3.77
C LEU A 140 21.75 -13.38 5.16
N ARG A 141 21.79 -14.29 6.13
CA ARG A 141 21.56 -13.96 7.54
C ARG A 141 22.90 -13.62 8.19
N ARG A 142 23.07 -12.37 8.63
CA ARG A 142 24.31 -11.90 9.29
C ARG A 142 23.93 -11.02 10.48
N ASP A 143 24.48 -11.32 11.65
CA ASP A 143 24.25 -10.58 12.91
C ASP A 143 22.76 -10.36 13.25
N GLY A 144 21.93 -11.37 12.98
CA GLY A 144 20.48 -11.32 13.23
C GLY A 144 19.67 -10.49 12.23
N LYS A 145 20.31 -9.92 11.20
CA LYS A 145 19.69 -9.14 10.13
C LYS A 145 19.81 -9.84 8.79
N LEU A 146 19.08 -9.35 7.79
CA LEU A 146 19.26 -9.75 6.41
C LEU A 146 20.27 -8.82 5.73
N LEU A 147 21.12 -9.43 4.92
CA LEU A 147 22.00 -8.77 3.98
C LEU A 147 21.53 -9.15 2.58
N ILE A 148 21.12 -8.17 1.77
CA ILE A 148 20.54 -8.37 0.44
C ILE A 148 21.42 -7.71 -0.64
N PRO A 149 21.47 -8.25 -1.87
CA PRO A 149 22.26 -7.64 -2.93
C PRO A 149 21.66 -6.30 -3.37
N GLU A 150 22.51 -5.39 -3.79
CA GLU A 150 22.16 -4.13 -4.47
C GLU A 150 22.96 -4.02 -5.77
N ALA A 151 22.38 -4.52 -6.86
CA ALA A 151 23.08 -4.63 -8.14
C ALA A 151 23.48 -3.28 -8.75
N LEU A 152 22.73 -2.20 -8.49
CA LEU A 152 23.03 -0.88 -9.05
C LEU A 152 24.25 -0.21 -8.41
N SER A 153 24.54 -0.52 -7.14
CA SER A 153 25.71 -0.01 -6.42
C SER A 153 26.86 -1.01 -6.34
N GLU A 154 26.66 -2.23 -6.87
CA GLU A 154 27.58 -3.35 -6.74
C GLU A 154 27.93 -3.64 -5.27
N ASP A 155 26.94 -3.53 -4.38
CA ASP A 155 27.13 -3.70 -2.94
C ASP A 155 26.03 -4.59 -2.34
N TRP A 156 26.08 -4.77 -1.02
CA TRP A 156 25.07 -5.45 -0.23
C TRP A 156 24.58 -4.56 0.89
N VAL A 157 23.26 -4.47 1.04
CA VAL A 157 22.63 -3.59 2.01
C VAL A 157 21.93 -4.40 3.10
N SER A 158 22.01 -3.91 4.33
CA SER A 158 21.28 -4.51 5.45
C SER A 158 19.81 -4.12 5.39
N CYS A 159 18.92 -5.06 5.67
CA CYS A 159 17.49 -4.79 5.81
C CYS A 159 16.84 -5.69 6.87
N ASP A 160 15.66 -5.29 7.33
CA ASP A 160 14.86 -6.08 8.27
C ASP A 160 13.35 -6.00 7.95
N PRO A 161 12.89 -6.69 6.88
CA PRO A 161 11.47 -6.78 6.55
C PRO A 161 10.64 -7.45 7.65
N GLU A 162 11.26 -8.32 8.46
CA GLU A 162 10.60 -9.02 9.57
C GLU A 162 10.28 -8.06 10.72
N PHE A 163 11.13 -7.08 11.00
CA PHE A 163 10.83 -5.97 11.90
C PHE A 163 9.56 -5.23 11.48
N LEU A 164 9.47 -4.85 10.20
CA LEU A 164 8.30 -4.16 9.68
C LEU A 164 7.03 -5.03 9.77
N ILE A 165 7.14 -6.35 9.52
CA ILE A 165 6.05 -7.30 9.71
C ILE A 165 5.58 -7.32 11.16
N ALA A 166 6.52 -7.38 12.12
CA ALA A 166 6.20 -7.40 13.53
C ALA A 166 5.54 -6.10 14.01
N GLU A 167 6.02 -4.94 13.56
CA GLU A 167 5.42 -3.65 13.92
C GLU A 167 4.01 -3.49 13.37
N VAL A 168 3.76 -3.85 12.10
CA VAL A 168 2.40 -3.82 11.54
C VAL A 168 1.48 -4.79 12.30
N ALA A 169 1.96 -5.98 12.67
CA ALA A 169 1.18 -6.93 13.45
C ALA A 169 0.82 -6.37 14.83
N LYS A 170 1.73 -5.67 15.53
CA LYS A 170 1.45 -5.00 16.80
C LYS A 170 0.36 -3.93 16.65
N ARG A 171 0.46 -3.07 15.63
CA ARG A 171 -0.54 -2.02 15.37
C ARG A 171 -1.90 -2.63 15.03
N HIS A 172 -1.94 -3.73 14.27
CA HIS A 172 -3.17 -4.45 13.95
C HIS A 172 -3.78 -5.17 15.16
N ALA A 173 -2.96 -5.71 16.05
CA ALA A 173 -3.44 -6.30 17.31
C ALA A 173 -4.05 -5.24 18.25
N ALA A 174 -3.46 -4.03 18.29
CA ALA A 174 -4.02 -2.90 19.02
C ALA A 174 -5.34 -2.40 18.41
N TRP A 175 -5.45 -2.42 17.07
CA TRP A 175 -6.65 -2.03 16.36
C TRP A 175 -6.83 -2.83 15.07
N ASN A 176 -7.82 -3.72 15.07
CA ASN A 176 -8.08 -4.63 13.95
C ASN A 176 -8.44 -3.93 12.62
N LYS A 177 -8.70 -2.62 12.61
CA LYS A 177 -8.89 -1.84 11.37
C LYS A 177 -7.59 -1.25 10.82
N PHE A 178 -6.46 -1.36 11.51
CA PHE A 178 -5.19 -0.77 11.09
C PHE A 178 -4.81 -1.17 9.65
N ALA A 179 -4.69 -2.47 9.38
CA ALA A 179 -4.31 -2.97 8.05
C ALA A 179 -5.32 -2.58 6.95
N GLY A 180 -6.62 -2.59 7.27
CA GLY A 180 -7.67 -2.11 6.35
C GLY A 180 -7.58 -0.63 6.04
N THR A 181 -7.19 0.17 7.03
CA THR A 181 -6.99 1.61 6.88
C THR A 181 -5.72 1.91 6.09
N VAL A 182 -4.63 1.16 6.29
CA VAL A 182 -3.43 1.26 5.47
C VAL A 182 -3.75 0.99 3.99
N ARG A 183 -4.65 0.04 3.67
CA ARG A 183 -5.10 -0.19 2.29
C ARG A 183 -5.81 1.04 1.70
N MET A 184 -6.64 1.75 2.47
CA MET A 184 -7.26 3.00 2.04
C MET A 184 -6.22 4.10 1.77
N LEU A 185 -5.17 4.20 2.60
CA LEU A 185 -4.10 5.18 2.39
C LEU A 185 -3.24 4.85 1.16
N LYS A 186 -2.99 3.57 0.91
CA LYS A 186 -2.32 3.10 -0.32
C LYS A 186 -3.17 3.36 -1.56
N TRP A 187 -4.50 3.18 -1.45
CA TRP A 187 -5.43 3.55 -2.50
C TRP A 187 -5.34 5.05 -2.80
N TRP A 188 -5.48 5.89 -1.77
CA TRP A 188 -5.33 7.34 -1.89
C TRP A 188 -4.03 7.74 -2.62
N ALA A 189 -2.90 7.15 -2.23
CA ALA A 189 -1.61 7.42 -2.85
C ALA A 189 -1.51 7.00 -4.31
N ALA A 190 -2.22 5.95 -4.72
CA ALA A 190 -2.25 5.47 -6.10
C ALA A 190 -3.08 6.38 -7.03
N GLU A 191 -4.06 7.10 -6.46
CA GLU A 191 -4.92 8.06 -7.18
C GLU A 191 -4.29 9.45 -7.34
N GLN A 192 -3.06 9.66 -6.86
CA GLN A 192 -2.35 10.93 -7.04
C GLN A 192 -1.58 10.94 -8.36
N ASP A 193 -1.47 12.12 -8.98
CA ASP A 193 -0.66 12.31 -10.19
C ASP A 193 0.85 12.12 -9.92
N THR A 194 1.27 12.30 -8.65
CA THR A 194 2.63 12.07 -8.21
C THR A 194 2.85 10.61 -7.81
N LYS A 195 4.00 10.06 -8.17
CA LYS A 195 4.32 8.64 -7.93
C LYS A 195 4.69 8.41 -6.47
N ILE A 196 3.73 7.96 -5.68
CA ILE A 196 3.92 7.60 -4.26
C ILE A 196 3.96 6.08 -4.11
N LYS A 197 5.08 5.51 -3.64
CA LYS A 197 5.16 4.07 -3.34
C LYS A 197 4.21 3.71 -2.18
N SER A 198 3.52 2.58 -2.31
CA SER A 198 2.64 2.05 -1.26
C SER A 198 3.32 1.89 0.10
N LEU A 199 4.63 1.59 0.11
CA LEU A 199 5.39 1.44 1.35
C LEU A 199 5.58 2.78 2.11
N VAL A 200 5.63 3.92 1.40
CA VAL A 200 5.69 5.26 2.02
C VAL A 200 4.46 5.50 2.89
N MET A 201 3.27 5.18 2.38
CA MET A 201 2.02 5.31 3.14
C MET A 201 1.95 4.36 4.34
N GLU A 202 2.48 3.15 4.19
CA GLU A 202 2.50 2.17 5.28
C GLU A 202 3.44 2.59 6.42
N VAL A 203 4.63 3.11 6.11
CA VAL A 203 5.57 3.65 7.12
C VAL A 203 4.99 4.88 7.80
N LEU A 204 4.46 5.85 7.04
CA LEU A 204 3.77 6.99 7.65
C LEU A 204 2.60 6.56 8.55
N ALA A 205 1.89 5.49 8.20
CA ALA A 205 0.80 4.98 9.03
C ALA A 205 1.31 4.34 10.33
N LEU A 206 2.48 3.69 10.32
CA LEU A 206 3.12 3.20 11.55
C LEU A 206 3.40 4.34 12.53
N ASP A 207 3.79 5.51 12.04
CA ASP A 207 4.12 6.65 12.89
C ASP A 207 2.89 7.46 13.28
N PHE A 208 1.96 7.69 12.35
CA PHE A 208 0.94 8.73 12.49
C PHE A 208 -0.51 8.25 12.50
N LEU A 209 -0.79 6.97 12.25
CA LEU A 209 -2.16 6.46 12.31
C LEU A 209 -2.53 6.03 13.75
N PRO A 210 -3.41 6.75 14.46
CA PRO A 210 -3.81 6.38 15.81
C PRO A 210 -4.65 5.09 15.82
N THR A 211 -4.74 4.43 16.96
CA THR A 211 -5.41 3.12 17.13
C THR A 211 -6.53 3.14 18.16
N ASP A 212 -6.77 4.28 18.80
CA ASP A 212 -7.69 4.51 19.91
C ASP A 212 -8.92 5.34 19.52
N VAL A 213 -9.07 5.64 18.24
CA VAL A 213 -10.19 6.43 17.69
C VAL A 213 -10.91 5.67 16.56
N ASN A 214 -12.08 6.15 16.15
CA ASN A 214 -12.77 5.56 14.99
C ASN A 214 -12.02 5.83 13.67
N GLN A 215 -12.30 5.01 12.65
CA GLN A 215 -11.53 4.99 11.40
C GLN A 215 -11.51 6.34 10.65
N PRO A 216 -12.64 7.07 10.49
CA PRO A 216 -12.60 8.41 9.89
C PRO A 216 -11.72 9.38 10.69
N ALA A 217 -11.77 9.33 12.03
CA ALA A 217 -10.95 10.19 12.88
C ALA A 217 -9.47 9.84 12.77
N ALA A 218 -9.13 8.55 12.71
CA ALA A 218 -7.77 8.08 12.53
C ALA A 218 -7.17 8.58 11.22
N ILE A 219 -7.90 8.47 10.12
CA ILE A 219 -7.47 8.94 8.79
C ILE A 219 -7.29 10.46 8.76
N LYS A 220 -8.22 11.22 9.35
CA LYS A 220 -8.04 12.67 9.48
C LYS A 220 -6.77 13.02 10.26
N GLN A 221 -6.56 12.37 11.42
CA GLN A 221 -5.37 12.62 12.24
C GLN A 221 -4.08 12.22 11.50
N PHE A 222 -4.10 11.10 10.78
CA PHE A 222 -3.01 10.68 9.90
C PHE A 222 -2.66 11.78 8.90
N PHE A 223 -3.61 12.28 8.12
CA PHE A 223 -3.31 13.31 7.11
C PHE A 223 -2.82 14.62 7.74
N VAL A 224 -3.33 15.00 8.91
CA VAL A 224 -2.82 16.17 9.65
C VAL A 224 -1.36 15.97 10.06
N SER A 225 -1.05 14.85 10.71
CA SER A 225 0.27 14.56 11.25
C SER A 225 1.31 14.28 10.15
N ALA A 226 0.96 13.49 9.14
CA ALA A 226 1.83 13.20 8.01
C ALA A 226 2.11 14.47 7.19
N CYS A 227 1.10 15.29 6.91
CA CYS A 227 1.30 16.58 6.24
C CYS A 227 2.27 17.47 7.02
N TYR A 228 2.08 17.61 8.33
CA TYR A 228 2.97 18.42 9.17
C TYR A 228 4.40 17.87 9.21
N TYR A 229 4.55 16.55 9.28
CA TYR A 229 5.86 15.89 9.29
C TYR A 229 6.65 16.18 8.01
N ILE A 230 6.04 15.97 6.84
CA ILE A 230 6.72 16.19 5.56
C ILE A 230 6.91 17.69 5.29
N GLU A 231 5.93 18.55 5.62
CA GLU A 231 6.05 20.01 5.50
C GLU A 231 7.18 20.57 6.38
N GLY A 232 7.49 19.90 7.49
CA GLY A 232 8.66 20.19 8.33
C GLY A 232 10.01 19.78 7.74
N GLY A 233 10.05 19.22 6.53
CA GLY A 233 11.27 18.79 5.84
C GLY A 233 11.80 17.42 6.26
N ASN A 234 10.97 16.58 6.89
CA ASN A 234 11.38 15.23 7.27
C ASN A 234 11.16 14.22 6.13
N GLU A 235 12.08 13.28 6.00
CA GLU A 235 12.00 12.19 5.02
C GLU A 235 11.28 10.96 5.56
N VAL A 236 10.67 10.16 4.69
CA VAL A 236 10.11 8.85 5.07
C VAL A 236 11.20 7.79 4.94
N VAL A 237 11.75 7.38 6.08
CA VAL A 237 12.89 6.45 6.18
C VAL A 237 12.48 5.06 6.60
N ASP A 238 13.36 4.10 6.37
CA ASP A 238 13.25 2.73 6.87
C ASP A 238 13.00 2.70 8.38
N PRO A 239 11.90 2.10 8.85
CA PRO A 239 11.58 2.06 10.27
C PRO A 239 12.56 1.19 11.09
N ALA A 240 13.34 0.31 10.44
CA ALA A 240 14.44 -0.40 11.09
C ALA A 240 15.76 0.40 11.11
N TYR A 241 15.79 1.56 10.44
CA TYR A 241 16.97 2.44 10.30
C TYR A 241 18.20 1.77 9.68
N LEU A 242 17.99 0.86 8.71
CA LEU A 242 19.06 0.12 8.03
C LEU A 242 19.32 0.61 6.61
N CYS A 243 18.29 0.97 5.85
CA CYS A 243 18.42 1.28 4.41
C CYS A 243 18.01 2.70 3.98
N GLY A 244 17.87 3.65 4.91
CA GLY A 244 17.65 5.08 4.58
C GLY A 244 16.25 5.37 4.04
N PRO A 245 16.07 6.36 3.14
CA PRO A 245 14.76 6.73 2.60
C PRO A 245 14.06 5.59 1.83
N ILE A 246 12.77 5.36 2.10
CA ILE A 246 11.95 4.33 1.45
C ILE A 246 11.78 4.57 -0.06
N GLN A 247 11.69 5.85 -0.42
CA GLN A 247 11.59 6.30 -1.80
C GLN A 247 12.51 7.50 -2.01
N PRO A 248 13.79 7.27 -2.34
CA PRO A 248 14.75 8.35 -2.56
C PRO A 248 14.37 9.30 -3.71
N ASP A 249 13.55 8.84 -4.64
CA ASP A 249 13.11 9.57 -5.84
C ASP A 249 11.74 10.26 -5.70
N VAL A 250 11.17 10.35 -4.48
CA VAL A 250 9.88 11.04 -4.27
C VAL A 250 10.04 12.55 -4.36
N ASP A 251 9.13 13.23 -5.05
CA ASP A 251 9.00 14.68 -4.96
C ASP A 251 8.27 15.04 -3.66
N TYR A 252 9.04 15.45 -2.66
CA TYR A 252 8.47 15.84 -1.36
C TYR A 252 7.62 17.11 -1.44
N GLY A 253 7.85 18.00 -2.42
CA GLY A 253 7.01 19.17 -2.64
C GLY A 253 5.61 18.76 -3.08
N GLU A 254 5.53 17.93 -4.13
CA GLU A 254 4.25 17.39 -4.61
C GLU A 254 3.55 16.53 -3.55
N LEU A 255 4.31 15.69 -2.83
CA LEU A 255 3.76 14.87 -1.75
C LEU A 255 3.09 15.72 -0.66
N VAL A 256 3.71 16.84 -0.26
CA VAL A 256 3.13 17.77 0.72
C VAL A 256 1.85 18.39 0.20
N GLU A 257 1.79 18.82 -1.07
CA GLU A 257 0.57 19.39 -1.65
C GLU A 257 -0.58 18.37 -1.66
N CYS A 258 -0.32 17.12 -2.05
CA CYS A 258 -1.28 16.03 -1.99
C CYS A 258 -1.78 15.79 -0.56
N LEU A 259 -0.87 15.64 0.41
CA LEU A 259 -1.21 15.45 1.83
C LEU A 259 -2.01 16.62 2.40
N ARG A 260 -1.68 17.86 2.00
CA ARG A 260 -2.36 19.08 2.42
C ARG A 260 -3.80 19.10 1.92
N ALA A 261 -4.03 18.77 0.65
CA ALA A 261 -5.37 18.67 0.08
C ALA A 261 -6.23 17.63 0.80
N ALA A 262 -5.67 16.44 1.04
CA ALA A 262 -6.35 15.36 1.77
C ALA A 262 -6.68 15.75 3.22
N ARG A 263 -5.72 16.37 3.92
CA ARG A 263 -5.90 16.94 5.27
C ARG A 263 -7.05 17.93 5.32
N ASP A 264 -7.06 18.91 4.41
CA ASP A 264 -8.04 20.00 4.42
C ASP A 264 -9.45 19.47 4.14
N ASN A 265 -9.59 18.53 3.21
CA ASN A 265 -10.88 17.87 2.94
C ASN A 265 -11.33 16.98 4.11
N ALA A 266 -10.43 16.23 4.75
CA ALA A 266 -10.76 15.45 5.95
C ALA A 266 -11.21 16.34 7.13
N ILE A 267 -10.63 17.53 7.30
CA ILE A 267 -11.06 18.53 8.28
C ILE A 267 -12.46 19.04 7.95
N LYS A 268 -12.71 19.43 6.69
CA LYS A 268 -14.04 19.87 6.23
C LYS A 268 -15.10 18.80 6.42
N ALA A 269 -14.77 17.53 6.15
CA ALA A 269 -15.67 16.40 6.37
C ALA A 269 -16.10 16.29 7.85
N PHE A 270 -15.15 16.45 8.77
CA PHE A 270 -15.43 16.45 10.21
C PHE A 270 -16.25 17.66 10.67
N GLN A 271 -15.98 18.85 10.12
CA GLN A 271 -16.77 20.05 10.40
C GLN A 271 -18.22 19.88 9.91
N ALA A 272 -18.43 19.35 8.71
CA ALA A 272 -19.75 19.04 8.18
C ALA A 272 -20.50 18.03 9.06
N GLN A 273 -19.82 16.97 9.50
CA GLN A 273 -20.41 15.98 10.41
C GLN A 273 -20.80 16.60 11.77
N ALA A 274 -19.97 17.48 12.34
CA ALA A 274 -20.29 18.20 13.57
C ALA A 274 -21.50 19.13 13.42
N ASN A 275 -21.74 19.64 12.21
CA ASN A 275 -22.91 20.44 11.85
C ASN A 275 -24.15 19.61 11.45
N ASN A 276 -24.12 18.29 11.63
CA ASN A 276 -25.14 17.34 11.19
C ASN A 276 -25.39 17.31 9.67
N ASP A 277 -24.45 17.81 8.87
CA ASP A 277 -24.49 17.73 7.41
C ASP A 277 -23.73 16.48 6.90
N THR A 278 -24.41 15.34 6.99
CA THR A 278 -23.84 14.05 6.57
C THR A 278 -23.56 14.01 5.06
N GLY A 279 -24.38 14.70 4.25
CA GLY A 279 -24.21 14.73 2.79
C GLY A 279 -22.90 15.40 2.39
N SER A 280 -22.63 16.58 2.94
CA SER A 280 -21.35 17.27 2.72
C SER A 280 -20.18 16.52 3.33
N ALA A 281 -20.35 15.89 4.49
CA ALA A 281 -19.29 15.09 5.11
C ALA A 281 -18.84 13.93 4.19
N ILE A 282 -19.79 13.18 3.63
CA ILE A 282 -19.49 12.10 2.68
C ILE A 282 -18.86 12.66 1.41
N LYS A 283 -19.37 13.79 0.89
CA LYS A 283 -18.77 14.46 -0.28
C LYS A 283 -17.30 14.79 -0.05
N TYR A 284 -16.96 15.43 1.07
CA TYR A 284 -15.57 15.78 1.36
C TYR A 284 -14.65 14.58 1.52
N TRP A 285 -15.15 13.44 2.00
CA TRP A 285 -14.38 12.19 1.96
C TRP A 285 -14.20 11.64 0.54
N GLY A 286 -15.19 11.82 -0.34
CA GLY A 286 -15.04 11.57 -1.77
C GLY A 286 -13.96 12.44 -2.42
N GLU A 287 -13.83 13.70 -2.01
CA GLU A 287 -12.72 14.57 -2.46
C GLU A 287 -11.34 14.12 -1.93
N VAL A 288 -11.29 13.23 -0.92
CA VAL A 288 -10.05 12.61 -0.46
C VAL A 288 -9.77 11.35 -1.28
N PHE A 289 -10.72 10.41 -1.32
CA PHE A 289 -10.48 9.05 -1.82
C PHE A 289 -10.84 8.81 -3.30
N GLY A 290 -11.45 9.80 -3.95
CA GLY A 290 -11.87 9.69 -5.35
C GLY A 290 -13.24 9.04 -5.53
N ASP A 291 -13.53 8.71 -6.79
CA ASP A 291 -14.87 8.30 -7.25
C ASP A 291 -15.37 6.96 -6.69
N ASP A 292 -14.46 6.10 -6.26
CA ASP A 292 -14.77 4.80 -5.64
C ASP A 292 -15.21 4.93 -4.16
N PHE A 293 -15.01 6.09 -3.55
CA PHE A 293 -15.62 6.36 -2.25
C PHE A 293 -17.13 6.60 -2.40
N PRO A 294 -17.99 6.05 -1.51
CA PRO A 294 -19.43 6.19 -1.64
C PRO A 294 -19.90 7.64 -1.74
N LYS A 295 -20.81 7.89 -2.68
CA LYS A 295 -21.42 9.21 -2.88
C LYS A 295 -22.59 9.40 -1.90
N PRO A 296 -22.86 10.64 -1.44
CA PRO A 296 -24.02 10.90 -0.62
C PRO A 296 -25.29 10.49 -1.39
N PRO A 297 -26.31 9.93 -0.71
CA PRO A 297 -27.56 9.59 -1.37
C PRO A 297 -28.13 10.83 -2.06
N ALA A 298 -28.66 10.65 -3.27
CA ALA A 298 -29.32 11.72 -4.00
C ALA A 298 -30.34 12.37 -3.05
N SER A 299 -30.19 13.67 -2.84
CA SER A 299 -31.12 14.42 -2.02
C SER A 299 -32.53 14.15 -2.53
N THR A 300 -33.37 13.49 -1.75
CA THR A 300 -34.83 13.55 -1.92
C THR A 300 -35.28 14.94 -1.47
N ALA A 301 -34.71 15.98 -2.06
CA ALA A 301 -35.33 17.28 -2.07
C ALA A 301 -36.57 17.11 -2.95
N ASN A 302 -37.71 16.83 -2.31
CA ASN A 302 -38.89 17.55 -2.75
C ASN A 302 -38.47 19.02 -2.82
N PRO A 303 -38.52 19.69 -3.98
CA PRO A 303 -38.28 21.11 -3.99
C PRO A 303 -39.23 21.71 -2.97
N ALA A 304 -38.69 22.40 -1.97
CA ALA A 304 -39.50 23.23 -1.11
C ALA A 304 -40.40 24.05 -2.03
N PRO A 305 -41.73 24.07 -1.82
CA PRO A 305 -42.61 24.82 -2.70
C PRO A 305 -42.06 26.24 -2.75
N ALA A 306 -41.77 26.70 -3.98
CA ALA A 306 -41.23 28.03 -4.21
C ALA A 306 -42.09 29.01 -3.41
N ILE A 307 -41.47 29.72 -2.46
CA ILE A 307 -42.10 30.88 -1.85
C ILE A 307 -42.22 31.90 -2.98
N LEU A 308 -43.40 31.92 -3.60
CA LEU A 308 -43.77 32.94 -4.56
C LEU A 308 -43.59 34.30 -3.85
N PRO A 309 -42.84 35.24 -4.42
CA PRO A 309 -42.79 36.60 -3.88
C PRO A 309 -44.23 37.13 -3.85
N ALA A 310 -44.64 37.65 -2.69
CA ALA A 310 -45.97 38.22 -2.50
C ALA A 310 -46.23 39.26 -3.59
N THR A 311 -47.24 39.01 -4.41
CA THR A 311 -47.72 39.96 -5.41
C THR A 311 -48.14 41.25 -4.70
N PRO A 312 -47.72 42.44 -5.18
CA PRO A 312 -48.21 43.70 -4.63
C PRO A 312 -49.73 43.77 -4.77
N ARG A 313 -50.41 44.09 -3.68
CA ARG A 313 -51.87 44.30 -3.65
C ARG A 313 -52.23 45.42 -4.64
N PRO A 314 -53.20 45.23 -5.56
CA PRO A 314 -53.67 46.32 -6.41
C PRO A 314 -54.33 47.41 -5.55
N VAL A 315 -53.82 48.63 -5.63
CA VAL A 315 -54.51 49.81 -5.08
C VAL A 315 -55.70 50.10 -5.98
N LYS A 316 -56.90 50.06 -5.40
CA LYS A 316 -58.15 50.38 -6.10
C LYS A 316 -58.48 51.84 -5.80
N ASP A 317 -58.20 52.72 -6.76
CA ASP A 317 -58.67 54.09 -6.73
C ASP A 317 -60.21 54.09 -6.69
N THR A 318 -60.75 54.80 -5.71
CA THR A 318 -62.19 55.06 -5.61
C THR A 318 -62.43 56.46 -6.19
N PRO A 319 -63.35 56.64 -7.16
CA PRO A 319 -63.66 57.98 -7.67
C PRO A 319 -64.33 58.79 -6.57
N GLN A 320 -63.74 59.94 -6.22
CA GLN A 320 -64.43 60.94 -5.42
C GLN A 320 -65.43 61.67 -6.32
N GLY A 321 -66.72 61.41 -6.08
CA GLY A 321 -67.77 62.40 -6.25
C GLY A 321 -67.96 63.16 -4.94
#